data_AF-A0A962TFR3-F1
#
_entry.id   AF-A0A962TFR3-F1
#
_cell.length_a   1.000
_cell.length_b   1.000
_cell.length_c   1.000
_cell.angle_alpha   90.00
_cell.angle_beta   90.00
_cell.angle_gamma   90.00
#
_symmetry.space_group_name_H-M   'P 1'
#
loop_
_entity.id
_entity.type
_entity.pdbx_description
1 polymer ?
#
loop_
_entity_poly.entity_id
_entity_poly.type
_entity_poly.pdbx_seq_one_letter_code
_entity_poly.pdbx_strand_id
1 'polypeptide(L)'
;FQQTIDDWKAGKILRRNTFEDLKLKFRYKAYSIEDGYEMLYLYNEWLNQQRQKLRVFIRLLGTEVDNSESIQAAIEQAGRKEREKYLEMDIDVVFTLRDIRAILEKLIGMENILKDLEGVCRKRSEQIISPSWEAKGSL
;
A
#
# COMPACT_ATOMS: atom_id res chain seq x y z
N PHE A 1 -29.55 9.55 -24.81
CA PHE A 1 -28.76 10.09 -23.70
C PHE A 1 -29.63 10.48 -22.50
N GLN A 2 -30.56 11.43 -22.61
CA GLN A 2 -31.44 11.82 -21.50
C GLN A 2 -32.25 10.63 -20.94
N GLN A 3 -32.87 9.84 -21.83
CA GLN A 3 -33.60 8.62 -21.48
C GLN A 3 -32.76 7.63 -20.66
N THR A 4 -31.48 7.48 -21.00
CA THR A 4 -30.54 6.58 -20.30
C THR A 4 -30.24 7.06 -18.88
N ILE A 5 -30.12 8.37 -18.69
CA ILE A 5 -29.93 9.00 -17.37
C ILE A 5 -31.21 8.86 -16.54
N ASP A 6 -32.37 9.05 -17.16
CA ASP A 6 -33.67 8.94 -16.49
C ASP A 6 -33.99 7.48 -16.08
N ASP A 7 -33.62 6.51 -16.92
CA ASP A 7 -33.75 5.07 -16.61
C ASP A 7 -32.76 4.62 -15.52
N TRP A 8 -31.60 5.27 -15.41
CA TRP A 8 -30.62 5.07 -14.34
C TRP A 8 -31.13 5.63 -13.00
N LYS A 9 -31.67 6.87 -12.99
CA LYS A 9 -32.30 7.49 -11.82
C LYS A 9 -33.52 6.72 -11.32
N ALA A 10 -34.31 6.14 -12.23
CA ALA A 10 -35.46 5.31 -11.91
C ALA A 10 -35.10 3.88 -11.45
N GLY A 11 -33.81 3.52 -11.42
CA GLY A 11 -33.34 2.18 -11.06
C GLY A 11 -33.79 1.08 -12.02
N LYS A 12 -34.29 1.43 -13.22
CA LYS A 12 -34.87 0.48 -14.18
C LYS A 12 -33.82 -0.39 -14.85
N ILE A 13 -32.61 0.14 -15.08
CA ILE A 13 -31.48 -0.60 -15.67
C ILE A 13 -30.96 -1.70 -14.72
N LEU A 14 -31.11 -1.53 -13.40
CA LEU A 14 -30.67 -2.50 -12.40
C LEU A 14 -31.72 -3.56 -12.04
N ARG A 15 -32.96 -3.43 -12.53
CA ARG A 15 -34.06 -4.36 -12.20
C ARG A 15 -34.08 -5.65 -13.01
N ARG A 16 -33.26 -5.78 -14.06
CA ARG A 16 -33.12 -7.03 -14.82
C ARG A 16 -31.71 -7.57 -14.63
N ASN A 17 -31.56 -8.53 -13.72
CA ASN A 17 -30.35 -9.35 -13.59
C ASN A 17 -30.38 -10.42 -14.70
N THR A 18 -30.10 -10.05 -15.95
CA THR A 18 -29.86 -11.08 -16.96
C THR A 18 -28.56 -11.82 -16.64
N PHE A 19 -28.41 -13.04 -17.15
CA PHE A 19 -27.19 -13.82 -16.94
C PHE A 19 -25.93 -13.11 -17.48
N GLU A 20 -26.06 -12.37 -18.58
CA GLU A 20 -24.96 -11.57 -19.12
C GLU A 20 -24.63 -10.37 -18.22
N ASP A 21 -25.63 -9.72 -17.59
CA ASP A 21 -25.38 -8.65 -16.61
C ASP A 21 -24.68 -9.19 -15.35
N LEU A 22 -25.01 -10.42 -14.92
CA LEU A 22 -24.35 -11.10 -13.81
C LEU A 22 -22.91 -11.51 -14.16
N LYS A 23 -22.68 -12.06 -15.35
CA LYS A 23 -21.32 -12.36 -15.87
C LYS A 23 -20.47 -11.11 -15.95
N LEU A 24 -21.03 -10.00 -16.45
CA LEU A 24 -20.33 -8.73 -16.57
C LEU A 24 -19.95 -8.18 -15.17
N LYS A 25 -20.89 -8.20 -14.21
CA LYS A 25 -20.62 -7.84 -12.81
C LYS A 25 -19.56 -8.75 -12.17
N PHE A 26 -19.56 -10.05 -12.47
CA PHE A 26 -18.57 -11.00 -11.96
C PHE A 26 -17.18 -10.74 -12.55
N ARG A 27 -17.08 -10.52 -13.87
CA ARG A 27 -15.83 -10.16 -14.54
C ARG A 27 -15.25 -8.84 -14.01
N TYR A 28 -16.05 -7.79 -13.89
CA TYR A 28 -15.58 -6.52 -13.31
C TYR A 28 -15.09 -6.68 -11.87
N LYS A 29 -15.74 -7.52 -11.06
CA LYS A 29 -15.27 -7.82 -9.70
C LYS A 29 -13.97 -8.62 -9.70
N ALA A 30 -13.84 -9.64 -10.56
CA ALA A 30 -12.63 -10.44 -10.68
C ALA A 30 -11.42 -9.62 -11.17
N TYR A 31 -11.59 -8.83 -12.23
CA TYR A 31 -10.54 -7.94 -12.73
C TYR A 31 -10.12 -6.90 -11.67
N SER A 32 -11.07 -6.34 -10.91
CA SER A 32 -10.73 -5.40 -9.84
C SER A 32 -9.89 -6.00 -8.69
N ILE A 33 -9.89 -7.33 -8.54
CA ILE A 33 -9.08 -8.03 -7.54
C ILE A 33 -7.70 -8.33 -8.11
N GLU A 34 -7.61 -8.76 -9.36
CA GLU A 34 -6.33 -8.96 -10.07
C GLU A 34 -5.53 -7.67 -10.11
N ASP A 35 -6.16 -6.55 -10.52
CA ASP A 35 -5.54 -5.22 -10.50
C ASP A 35 -5.09 -4.81 -9.09
N GLY A 36 -5.86 -5.18 -8.07
CA GLY A 36 -5.54 -4.93 -6.67
C GLY A 36 -4.30 -5.70 -6.21
N TYR A 37 -4.18 -6.97 -6.59
CA TYR A 37 -2.99 -7.78 -6.30
C TYR A 37 -1.76 -7.33 -7.09
N GLU A 38 -1.94 -6.90 -8.34
CA GLU A 38 -0.85 -6.31 -9.12
C GLU A 38 -0.33 -5.03 -8.48
N MET A 39 -1.21 -4.13 -8.04
CA MET A 39 -0.81 -2.95 -7.26
C MET A 39 -0.08 -3.34 -5.98
N LEU A 40 -0.58 -4.33 -5.22
CA LEU A 40 0.12 -4.81 -4.02
C LEU A 40 1.53 -5.28 -4.33
N TYR A 41 1.72 -6.05 -5.41
CA TYR A 41 3.04 -6.53 -5.82
C TYR A 41 3.98 -5.36 -6.14
N LEU A 42 3.57 -4.47 -7.06
CA LEU A 42 4.40 -3.36 -7.53
C LEU A 42 4.74 -2.38 -6.40
N TYR A 43 3.79 -2.04 -5.54
CA TYR A 43 4.03 -1.10 -4.45
C TYR A 43 4.85 -1.71 -3.31
N ASN A 44 4.74 -3.01 -3.03
CA ASN A 44 5.63 -3.67 -2.08
C ASN A 44 7.08 -3.70 -2.57
N GLU A 45 7.30 -3.97 -3.86
CA GLU A 45 8.64 -3.88 -4.45
C GLU A 45 9.18 -2.46 -4.33
N TRP A 46 8.38 -1.45 -4.71
CA TRP A 46 8.76 -0.05 -4.60
C TRP A 46 9.08 0.35 -3.15
N LEU A 47 8.29 -0.07 -2.16
CA LEU A 47 8.55 0.20 -0.74
C LEU A 47 9.91 -0.35 -0.30
N ASN A 48 10.23 -1.58 -0.72
CA ASN A 48 11.54 -2.18 -0.43
C ASN A 48 12.68 -1.39 -1.05
N GLN A 49 12.53 -0.95 -2.31
CA GLN A 49 13.52 -0.09 -2.97
C GLN A 49 13.69 1.25 -2.22
N GLN A 50 12.61 1.90 -1.78
CA GLN A 50 12.70 3.15 -1.01
C GLN A 50 13.40 2.94 0.33
N ARG A 51 13.08 1.86 1.05
CA ARG A 51 13.76 1.50 2.30
C ARG A 51 15.26 1.31 2.10
N GLN A 52 15.67 0.65 1.03
CA GLN A 52 17.09 0.49 0.71
C GLN A 52 17.78 1.82 0.38
N LYS A 53 17.12 2.72 -0.36
CA LYS A 53 17.63 4.06 -0.62
C LYS A 53 17.83 4.87 0.66
N LEU A 54 16.87 4.83 1.58
CA LEU A 54 17.02 5.50 2.88
C LEU A 54 18.23 4.97 3.67
N ARG A 55 18.46 3.65 3.67
CA ARG A 55 19.66 3.06 4.29
C ARG A 55 20.95 3.58 3.66
N VAL A 56 21.00 3.68 2.33
CA VAL A 56 22.17 4.24 1.63
C VAL A 56 22.39 5.70 2.02
N PHE A 57 21.34 6.52 2.07
CA PHE A 57 21.47 7.92 2.50
C PHE A 57 22.02 8.05 3.91
N ILE A 58 21.52 7.26 4.87
CA ILE A 58 22.05 7.26 6.23
C ILE A 58 23.53 6.84 6.27
N ARG A 59 23.94 5.85 5.44
CA ARG A 59 25.35 5.45 5.30
C ARG A 59 26.23 6.58 4.75
N LEU A 60 25.74 7.33 3.77
CA LEU A 60 26.45 8.48 3.21
C LEU A 60 26.64 9.62 4.23
N LEU A 61 25.79 9.70 5.25
CA LEU A 61 25.96 10.61 6.40
C LEU A 61 26.96 10.08 7.45
N GLY A 62 27.70 9.01 7.16
CA GLY A 62 28.80 8.51 8.00
C GLY A 62 28.37 7.56 9.13
N THR A 63 27.19 6.95 9.03
CA THR A 63 26.71 5.94 9.98
C THR A 63 26.54 4.60 9.29
N GLU A 64 27.27 3.58 9.75
CA GLU A 64 27.06 2.22 9.26
C GLU A 64 25.65 1.76 9.63
N VAL A 65 24.94 1.20 8.64
CA VAL A 65 23.58 0.70 8.83
C VAL A 65 23.55 -0.76 8.48
N ASP A 66 23.32 -1.62 9.47
CA ASP A 66 23.10 -3.03 9.23
C ASP A 66 21.74 -3.23 8.53
N ASN A 67 21.66 -4.20 7.63
CA ASN A 67 20.42 -4.57 6.96
C ASN A 67 19.40 -5.17 7.95
N SER A 68 19.86 -5.78 9.05
CA SER A 68 18.98 -6.33 10.10
C SER A 68 18.37 -5.26 11.01
N GLU A 69 19.01 -4.09 11.10
CA GLU A 69 18.56 -2.98 11.93
C GLU A 69 17.35 -2.26 11.32
N SER A 70 16.47 -1.72 12.16
CA SER A 70 15.41 -0.81 11.70
C SER A 70 16.00 0.52 11.21
N ILE A 71 15.42 1.10 10.16
CA ILE A 71 15.84 2.42 9.64
C ILE A 71 15.68 3.51 10.72
N GLN A 72 14.66 3.40 11.58
CA GLN A 72 14.44 4.31 12.69
C GLN A 72 15.62 4.30 13.68
N ALA A 73 16.08 3.11 14.08
CA ALA A 73 17.22 2.97 14.98
C ALA A 73 18.51 3.54 14.35
N ALA A 74 18.72 3.30 13.05
CA ALA A 74 19.85 3.86 12.31
C ALA A 74 19.82 5.40 12.27
N ILE A 75 18.65 6.02 12.08
CA ILE A 75 18.48 7.49 12.16
C ILE A 75 18.82 7.99 13.56
N GLU A 76 18.34 7.32 14.60
CA GLU A 76 18.59 7.70 16.00
C GLU A 76 20.06 7.54 16.40
N GLN A 77 20.73 6.50 15.90
CA GLN A 77 22.17 6.33 16.08
C GLN A 77 22.96 7.43 15.36
N ALA A 78 22.64 7.70 14.09
CA ALA A 78 23.28 8.77 13.32
C ALA A 78 23.11 10.13 14.00
N GLY A 79 21.89 10.43 14.46
CA GLY A 79 21.59 11.69 15.14
C GLY A 79 22.31 11.83 16.49
N ARG A 80 22.49 10.73 17.23
CA ARG A 80 23.29 10.73 18.47
C ARG A 80 24.77 10.98 18.18
N LYS A 81 25.34 10.24 17.22
CA LYS A 81 26.75 10.39 16.81
C LYS A 81 27.06 11.81 16.35
N GLU A 82 26.13 12.46 15.64
CA GLU A 82 26.30 13.85 15.21
C GLU A 82 26.28 14.83 16.38
N ARG A 83 25.36 14.64 17.35
CA ARG A 83 25.29 15.48 18.55
C ARG A 83 26.50 15.33 19.48
N GLU A 84 27.11 14.14 19.51
CA GLU A 84 28.32 13.86 20.29
C GLU A 84 29.55 14.64 19.79
N LYS A 85 29.50 15.25 18.59
CA LYS A 85 30.55 16.13 18.08
C LYS A 85 30.52 17.54 18.70
N TYR A 86 29.50 17.87 19.48
CA TYR A 86 29.32 19.17 20.15
C TYR A 86 29.53 20.38 19.22
N LEU A 87 30.71 21.00 19.24
CA LEU A 87 31.06 22.18 18.45
C LEU A 87 31.33 21.87 16.97
N GLU A 88 31.69 20.62 16.66
CA GLU A 88 31.93 20.14 15.29
C GLU A 88 30.68 19.46 14.69
N MET A 89 29.52 19.63 15.33
CA MET A 89 28.26 19.08 14.85
C MET A 89 27.88 19.71 13.51
N ASP A 90 27.65 18.86 12.51
CA ASP A 90 27.14 19.27 11.22
C ASP A 90 25.60 19.39 11.27
N ILE A 91 25.13 20.64 11.23
CA ILE A 91 23.71 20.96 11.27
C ILE A 91 22.98 20.42 10.04
N ASP A 92 23.63 20.37 8.88
CA ASP A 92 23.02 19.87 7.64
C ASP A 92 22.77 18.36 7.72
N VAL A 93 23.65 17.62 8.40
CA VAL A 93 23.41 16.20 8.71
C VAL A 93 22.17 16.04 9.58
N VAL A 94 22.00 16.88 10.62
CA VAL A 94 20.84 16.82 11.50
C VAL A 94 19.53 17.12 10.76
N PHE A 95 19.51 18.12 9.88
CA PHE A 95 18.35 18.42 9.05
C PHE A 95 18.06 17.30 8.04
N THR A 96 19.09 16.76 7.40
CA THR A 96 18.93 15.64 6.45
C THR A 96 18.36 14.40 7.14
N LEU A 97 18.81 14.07 8.35
CA LEU A 97 18.24 12.97 9.14
C LEU A 97 16.76 13.19 9.49
N ARG A 98 16.36 14.44 9.74
CA ARG A 98 14.95 14.80 9.96
C ARG A 98 14.11 14.59 8.69
N ASP A 99 14.63 14.97 7.52
CA ASP A 99 13.94 14.76 6.25
C ASP A 99 13.81 13.28 5.91
N ILE A 100 14.88 12.49 6.13
CA ILE A 100 14.86 11.04 6.01
C ILE A 100 13.78 10.42 6.90
N ARG A 101 13.67 10.88 8.16
CA ARG A 101 12.61 10.43 9.08
C ARG A 101 11.22 10.76 8.55
N ALA A 102 11.00 11.97 8.04
CA ALA A 102 9.71 12.36 7.46
C ALA A 102 9.33 11.51 6.23
N ILE A 103 10.31 11.10 5.41
CA ILE A 103 10.08 10.16 4.31
C ILE A 103 9.73 8.78 4.85
N LEU A 104 10.45 8.29 5.86
CA LEU A 104 10.16 7.00 6.49
C LEU A 104 8.73 6.93 7.04
N GLU A 105 8.25 7.99 7.69
CA GLU A 105 6.87 8.08 8.19
C GLU A 105 5.84 7.96 7.05
N LYS A 106 6.10 8.56 5.88
CA LYS A 106 5.24 8.40 4.70
C LYS A 106 5.25 6.97 4.16
N LEU A 107 6.42 6.31 4.15
CA LEU A 107 6.53 4.91 3.72
C LEU A 107 5.75 3.96 4.64
N ILE A 108 5.78 4.20 5.95
CA ILE A 108 4.98 3.45 6.94
C ILE A 108 3.48 3.67 6.68
N GLY A 109 3.08 4.92 6.39
CA GLY A 109 1.70 5.22 6.00
C GLY A 109 1.25 4.44 4.77
N MET A 110 2.10 4.38 3.74
CA MET A 110 1.80 3.61 2.52
C MET A 110 1.70 2.11 2.79
N GLU A 111 2.56 1.55 3.64
CA GLU A 111 2.48 0.13 4.03
C GLU A 111 1.15 -0.21 4.71
N ASN A 112 0.60 0.69 5.53
CA ASN A 112 -0.72 0.50 6.13
C ASN A 112 -1.84 0.51 5.07
N ILE A 113 -1.77 1.41 4.10
CA ILE A 113 -2.73 1.44 2.97
C ILE A 113 -2.68 0.13 2.17
N LEU A 114 -1.48 -0.41 1.94
CA LEU A 114 -1.33 -1.70 1.24
C LEU A 114 -1.88 -2.87 2.06
N LYS A 115 -1.70 -2.88 3.39
CA LYS A 115 -2.33 -3.91 4.25
C LYS A 115 -3.86 -3.87 4.18
N ASP A 116 -4.44 -2.67 4.14
CA ASP A 116 -5.89 -2.52 3.96
C ASP A 116 -6.34 -3.02 2.59
N LEU A 117 -5.59 -2.68 1.53
CA LEU A 117 -5.84 -3.18 0.17
C LEU A 117 -5.77 -4.71 0.09
N GLU A 118 -4.77 -5.33 0.72
CA GLU A 118 -4.64 -6.78 0.82
C GLU A 118 -5.85 -7.41 1.51
N GLY A 119 -6.31 -6.83 2.63
CA GLY A 119 -7.50 -7.27 3.32
C GLY A 119 -8.77 -7.23 2.46
N VAL A 120 -8.94 -6.15 1.67
CA VAL A 120 -10.05 -6.02 0.73
C VAL A 120 -9.96 -7.04 -0.40
N CYS A 121 -8.78 -7.21 -1.01
CA CYS A 121 -8.56 -8.15 -2.11
C CYS A 121 -8.83 -9.60 -1.65
N ARG A 122 -8.30 -9.98 -0.47
CA ARG A 122 -8.53 -11.29 0.14
C ARG A 122 -10.02 -11.55 0.37
N LYS A 123 -10.71 -10.62 1.04
CA LYS A 123 -12.15 -10.76 1.34
C LYS A 123 -13.00 -10.89 0.07
N ARG A 124 -12.67 -10.14 -0.99
CA ARG A 124 -13.39 -10.22 -2.26
C ARG A 124 -13.08 -11.50 -3.02
N SER A 125 -11.83 -11.98 -2.98
CA SER A 125 -11.44 -13.27 -3.56
C SER A 125 -12.21 -14.42 -2.91
N GLU A 126 -12.30 -14.44 -1.58
CA GLU A 126 -13.09 -15.42 -0.83
C GLU A 126 -14.57 -15.41 -1.23
N GLN A 127 -15.16 -14.23 -1.45
CA GLN A 127 -16.56 -14.10 -1.90
C GLN A 127 -16.80 -14.57 -3.33
N ILE A 128 -15.77 -14.55 -4.17
CA ILE A 128 -15.82 -15.08 -5.54
C ILE A 128 -15.72 -16.61 -5.52
N ILE A 129 -14.83 -17.16 -4.69
CA ILE A 129 -14.57 -18.60 -4.56
C ILE A 129 -15.70 -19.32 -3.79
N SER A 130 -16.33 -18.65 -2.83
CA SER A 130 -17.46 -19.20 -2.06
C SER A 130 -18.54 -18.14 -1.88
N PRO A 131 -19.37 -17.93 -2.92
CA PRO A 131 -20.43 -16.94 -2.88
C PRO A 131 -21.42 -17.22 -1.74
N SER A 132 -21.82 -16.20 -0.99
CA SER A 132 -22.72 -16.35 0.17
C SER A 132 -24.14 -16.86 -0.15
N TRP A 133 -24.44 -17.09 -1.43
CA TRP A 133 -25.70 -17.67 -1.91
C TRP A 133 -25.59 -19.18 -2.20
N GLU A 134 -24.38 -19.75 -2.22
CA GLU A 134 -24.21 -21.20 -2.23
C GLU A 134 -24.42 -21.72 -0.81
N ALA A 135 -25.36 -22.66 -0.65
CA ALA A 135 -25.55 -23.34 0.63
C ALA A 135 -24.25 -24.06 1.00
N LYS A 136 -23.70 -23.77 2.19
CA LYS A 136 -22.57 -24.52 2.74
C LYS A 136 -22.98 -26.01 2.81
N GLY A 137 -22.48 -26.83 1.89
CA GLY A 137 -22.68 -28.27 1.89
C GLY A 137 -23.61 -28.82 0.81
N SER A 138 -23.34 -28.54 -0.46
CA SER A 138 -23.93 -29.31 -1.57
C SER A 138 -22.81 -29.93 -2.40
N LEU A 139 -22.23 -31.00 -1.84
CA LEU A 139 -21.54 -32.05 -2.59
C LEU A 139 -22.52 -33.20 -2.79
#